data_AF-A0A5K1AI58-F1
#
_entry.id   AF-A0A5K1AI58-F1
#
_cell.length_a   1.000
_cell.length_b   1.000
_cell.length_c   1.000
_cell.angle_alpha   90.00
_cell.angle_beta   90.00
_cell.angle_gamma   90.00
#
_symmetry.space_group_name_H-M   'P 1'
#
loop_
_entity.id
_entity.type
_entity.pdbx_description
1 polymer ?
#
loop_
_entity_poly.entity_id
_entity_poly.type
_entity_poly.pdbx_seq_one_letter_code
_entity_poly.pdbx_strand_id
1 'polypeptide(L)' 'VTIKIYQYDECNQHVVSSEDATLYSEEDFRELLSRLGWRALREVGTYKDVESIAELREDVAYHHSGFKT' A
#
# COMPACT_ATOMS: atom_id res chain seq x y z
N VAL A 1 4.95 -0.51 12.17
CA VAL A 1 4.67 0.72 11.39
C VAL A 1 3.19 0.74 11.05
N THR A 2 2.51 1.85 11.33
CA THR A 2 1.10 2.00 10.94
C THR A 2 1.02 2.93 9.75
N ILE A 3 0.45 2.44 8.65
CA ILE A 3 0.29 3.19 7.40
C ILE A 3 -1.18 3.30 7.03
N LYS A 4 -1.51 4.29 6.20
CA LYS A 4 -2.83 4.41 5.60
C LYS A 4 -2.78 3.94 4.15
N ILE A 5 -3.71 3.09 3.75
CA ILE A 5 -3.78 2.54 2.40
C ILE A 5 -5.05 3.07 1.73
N TYR A 6 -4.90 3.73 0.58
CA TYR A 6 -6.01 4.17 -0.26
C TYR A 6 -6.30 3.16 -1.36
N GLN A 7 -7.56 2.79 -1.45
CA GLN A 7 -8.11 2.02 -2.55
C GLN A 7 -8.81 2.98 -3.48
N TYR A 8 -8.38 3.00 -4.74
CA TYR A 8 -8.95 3.84 -5.78
C TYR A 8 -9.92 3.03 -6.63
N ASP A 9 -11.02 3.66 -7.03
CA ASP A 9 -11.91 3.09 -8.04
C ASP A 9 -11.21 3.20 -9.40
N GLU A 10 -11.11 2.07 -10.09
CA GLU A 10 -10.45 1.92 -11.38
C GLU A 10 -11.02 2.85 -12.47
N CYS A 11 -12.25 3.34 -12.32
CA CYS A 11 -12.93 4.19 -13.30
C CYS A 11 -12.71 5.69 -13.07
N ASN A 12 -12.55 6.14 -11.82
CA ASN A 12 -12.65 7.58 -11.51
C ASN A 12 -11.45 8.19 -10.74
N GLN A 13 -10.38 7.43 -10.49
CA GLN A 13 -9.24 7.85 -9.66
C GLN A 13 -9.68 8.43 -8.30
N HIS A 14 -10.85 8.04 -7.82
CA HIS A 14 -11.43 8.51 -6.59
C HIS A 14 -11.13 7.51 -5.49
N VAL A 15 -10.67 7.99 -4.33
CA VAL A 15 -10.46 7.12 -3.15
C VAL A 15 -11.83 6.60 -2.72
N VAL A 16 -12.06 5.29 -2.87
CA VAL A 16 -13.31 4.63 -2.48
C VAL A 16 -13.27 4.24 -1.02
N SER A 17 -12.07 3.89 -0.53
CA SER A 17 -11.86 3.50 0.85
C SER A 17 -10.43 3.80 1.29
N SER A 18 -10.29 4.04 2.58
CA SER A 18 -8.99 4.13 3.26
C SER A 18 -8.94 3.12 4.39
N GLU A 19 -7.92 2.28 4.43
CA GLU A 19 -7.69 1.29 5.47
C GLU A 19 -6.39 1.61 6.22
N ASP A 20 -6.43 1.60 7.55
CA ASP A 20 -5.23 1.61 8.39
C ASP A 20 -4.67 0.18 8.52
N ALA A 21 -3.40 0.02 8.16
CA ALA A 21 -2.69 -1.24 8.29
C ALA A 21 -1.53 -1.07 9.26
N THR A 22 -1.53 -1.87 10.33
CA THR A 22 -0.42 -1.92 11.29
C THR A 22 0.43 -3.15 10.99
N LEU A 23 1.64 -2.91 10.49
CA LEU A 23 2.59 -3.93 10.10
C LEU A 23 3.67 -4.08 11.16
N TYR A 24 3.93 -5.32 11.59
CA TYR A 24 4.91 -5.61 12.65
C TYR A 24 6.23 -6.18 12.12
N SER A 25 6.20 -6.81 10.95
CA SER A 25 7.34 -7.51 10.34
C SER A 25 7.28 -7.42 8.81
N GLU A 26 8.41 -7.68 8.14
CA GLU A 26 8.43 -7.71 6.67
C GLU A 26 7.56 -8.84 6.09
N GLU A 27 7.41 -9.94 6.81
CA GLU A 27 6.48 -11.02 6.45
C GLU A 27 5.03 -10.54 6.39
N ASP A 28 4.60 -9.73 7.37
CA ASP A 28 3.26 -9.16 7.43
C ASP A 28 2.99 -8.20 6.24
N PHE A 29 4.01 -7.44 5.83
CA PHE A 29 3.94 -6.62 4.61
C PHE A 29 3.77 -7.47 3.35
N ARG A 30 4.54 -8.56 3.21
CA ARG A 30 4.42 -9.47 2.06
C ARG A 30 3.07 -10.20 2.05
N GLU A 31 2.57 -10.59 3.23
CA GLU A 31 1.24 -11.18 3.37
C GLU A 31 0.14 -10.18 2.99
N LEU A 32 0.24 -8.92 3.42
CA LEU A 32 -0.71 -7.87 3.03
C LEU A 32 -0.75 -7.69 1.52
N LEU A 33 0.42 -7.58 0.88
CA LEU A 33 0.52 -7.47 -0.57
C LEU A 33 -0.06 -8.71 -1.26
N SER A 34 0.28 -9.91 -0.79
CA SER A 34 -0.20 -11.17 -1.38
C SER A 34 -1.71 -11.35 -1.21
N ARG A 35 -2.27 -11.01 -0.04
CA ARG A 35 -3.70 -11.10 0.27
C ARG A 35 -4.53 -10.20 -0.63
N LEU A 36 -3.98 -9.03 -0.98
CA LEU A 36 -4.65 -8.05 -1.82
C LEU A 36 -4.28 -8.17 -3.32
N GLY A 37 -3.41 -9.12 -3.68
CA GLY A 37 -2.98 -9.36 -5.07
C GLY A 37 -2.05 -8.27 -5.62
N TRP A 38 -1.39 -7.51 -4.75
CA TRP A 38 -0.54 -6.38 -5.10
C TRP A 38 0.93 -6.79 -5.19
N ARG A 39 1.72 -6.09 -6.00
CA ARG A 39 3.17 -6.31 -6.09
C ARG A 39 3.97 -5.39 -5.18
N ALA A 40 3.54 -4.15 -5.03
CA ALA A 40 4.17 -3.14 -4.18
C ALA A 40 3.14 -2.12 -3.71
N LEU A 41 3.54 -1.29 -2.74
CA LEU A 41 2.83 -0.06 -2.41
C LEU A 41 3.52 1.14 -3.08
N ARG A 42 2.78 2.21 -3.33
CA ARG A 42 3.30 3.48 -3.82
C ARG A 42 2.83 4.61 -2.94
N GLU A 43 3.75 5.49 -2.57
CA GLU A 43 3.43 6.66 -1.75
C GLU A 43 2.52 7.64 -2.50
N VAL A 44 1.41 8.02 -1.88
CA VAL A 44 0.41 8.92 -2.49
C VAL A 44 1.03 10.29 -2.75
N GLY A 45 0.87 10.78 -3.98
CA GLY A 45 1.44 12.05 -4.42
C GLY A 45 2.89 11.95 -4.91
N THR A 46 3.47 10.75 -4.92
CA THR A 46 4.79 10.50 -5.50
C THR A 46 4.77 9.32 -6.47
N TYR A 47 5.88 9.13 -7.18
CA TYR A 47 6.12 7.95 -8.01
C TYR A 47 7.01 6.92 -7.31
N LYS A 48 7.18 7.03 -5.99
CA LYS A 48 8.04 6.15 -5.22
C LYS A 48 7.28 4.88 -4.85
N ASP A 49 7.69 3.78 -5.44
CA ASP A 49 7.29 2.44 -5.02
C ASP A 49 8.07 2.01 -3.78
N VAL A 50 7.41 1.22 -2.94
CA VAL A 50 7.92 0.67 -1.69
C VAL A 50 7.68 -0.84 -1.71
N GLU A 51 8.78 -1.58 -1.57
CA GLU A 51 8.80 -3.05 -1.58
C GLU A 51 9.26 -3.65 -0.24
N SER A 52 9.67 -2.82 0.72
CA SER A 52 10.05 -3.24 2.07
C SER A 52 9.37 -2.40 3.15
N ILE A 53 9.08 -3.04 4.28
CA ILE A 53 8.56 -2.39 5.49
C ILE A 53 9.48 -1.28 6.00
N ALA A 54 10.80 -1.39 5.79
CA ALA A 54 11.78 -0.42 6.26
C ALA A 54 11.68 0.95 5.55
N GLU A 55 11.07 0.98 4.37
CA GLU A 55 10.84 2.21 3.60
C GLU A 55 9.49 2.86 3.93
N LEU A 56 8.62 2.16 4.65
CA LEU A 56 7.34 2.68 5.07
C LEU A 56 7.51 3.72 6.17
N ARG A 57 6.72 4.78 6.07
CA ARG A 57 6.72 5.89 7.00
C ARG A 57 5.37 5.99 7.66
N GLU A 58 5.40 6.18 8.98
CA GLU A 58 4.21 6.52 9.75
C GLU A 58 3.65 7.85 9.24
N ASP A 59 2.32 7.99 9.28
CA ASP A 59 1.56 9.16 8.78
C ASP A 59 1.55 9.35 7.25
N VAL A 60 2.22 8.49 6.49
CA VAL A 60 2.17 8.50 5.02
C VAL A 60 1.05 7.60 4.51
N ALA A 61 0.35 8.08 3.49
CA ALA A 61 -0.64 7.30 2.76
C ALA A 61 -0.01 6.63 1.54
N TYR A 62 -0.40 5.38 1.30
CA TYR A 62 0.07 4.56 0.20
C TYR A 62 -1.10 4.04 -0.63
N HIS A 63 -0.84 3.63 -1.87
CA HIS A 63 -1.80 2.95 -2.73
C HIS A 63 -1.14 1.78 -3.44
N HIS A 64 -1.91 0.86 -4.01
CA HIS A 64 -1.35 -0.28 -4.71
C HIS A 64 -0.54 0.16 -5.95
N SER A 65 0.55 -0.55 -6.23
CA SER A 65 1.35 -0.39 -7.43
C SER A 65 1.67 -1.74 -8.03
N GLY A 66 1.26 -1.92 -9.29
CA GLY A 66 1.35 -3.18 -10.01
C GLY A 66 0.40 -4.25 -9.49
N PHE A 67 -0.20 -5.00 -10.41
CA PHE A 67 -1.00 -6.19 -10.10
C PHE A 67 -0.14 -7.44 -10.30
N LYS A 68 -0.35 -8.46 -9.48
CA LYS A 68 0.30 -9.76 -9.64
C LYS A 68 -0.58 -10.60 -10.59
N THR A 69 -0.05 -10.92 -11.78
CA THR A 69 -0.72 -11.73 -12.81
C THR A 69 -0.90 -13.17 -12.38
#